data_AF-A0A958YZ18-F1
#
_entry.id   AF-A0A958YZ18-F1
#
_cell.length_a   1.000
_cell.length_b   1.000
_cell.length_c   1.000
_cell.angle_alpha   90.00
_cell.angle_beta   90.00
_cell.angle_gamma   90.00
#
_symmetry.space_group_name_H-M   'P 1'
#
loop_
_entity.id
_entity.type
_entity.pdbx_description
1 polymer ?
#
loop_
_entity_poly.entity_id
_entity_poly.type
_entity_poly.pdbx_seq_one_letter_code
_entity_poly.pdbx_strand_id
1 'polypeptide(L)' 'MKKLTLTILSMLLFFYGNINAQQTPADPQSEPVTIQGATAHLGNGKVIENSIIIFENGKITNIGTSAENIS' A
#
# COMPACT_ATOMS: atom_id res chain seq x y z
N MET A 1 16.89 -49.22 -11.34
CA MET A 1 15.84 -48.26 -11.73
C MET A 1 15.46 -47.28 -10.61
N LYS A 2 15.30 -47.73 -9.35
CA LYS A 2 14.95 -46.85 -8.20
C LYS A 2 15.84 -45.58 -8.03
N LYS A 3 17.15 -45.69 -8.24
CA LYS A 3 18.10 -44.55 -8.16
C LYS A 3 17.87 -43.52 -9.27
N LEU A 4 17.58 -43.97 -10.49
CA LEU A 4 17.28 -43.10 -11.63
C LEU A 4 15.95 -42.36 -11.41
N THR A 5 14.94 -43.06 -10.91
CA THR A 5 13.65 -42.45 -10.53
C THR A 5 13.82 -41.36 -9.46
N LEU A 6 14.69 -41.58 -8.47
CA LEU A 6 14.98 -40.61 -7.41
C LEU A 6 15.71 -39.36 -7.94
N THR A 7 16.66 -39.54 -8.86
CA THR A 7 17.37 -38.43 -9.50
C THR A 7 16.43 -37.58 -10.35
N ILE A 8 15.53 -38.20 -11.12
CA ILE A 8 14.53 -37.50 -11.94
C ILE A 8 13.55 -36.71 -11.05
N LEU A 9 13.10 -37.31 -9.95
CA LEU A 9 12.21 -36.65 -8.99
C LEU A 9 12.87 -35.42 -8.33
N SER A 10 14.13 -35.55 -7.92
CA SER A 10 14.93 -34.44 -7.37
C SER A 10 15.05 -33.30 -8.38
N MET A 11 15.35 -33.61 -9.64
CA MET A 11 15.47 -32.60 -10.70
C MET A 11 14.14 -31.88 -10.97
N LEU A 12 13.01 -32.60 -10.95
CA LEU A 12 11.67 -32.00 -11.09
C LEU A 12 11.33 -31.03 -9.96
N LEU A 13 11.74 -31.33 -8.72
CA LEU A 13 11.47 -30.47 -7.54
C LEU A 13 12.20 -29.12 -7.60
N PHE A 14 13.37 -29.03 -8.24
CA PHE A 14 14.14 -27.79 -8.38
C PHE A 14 13.53 -26.77 -9.37
N PHE A 15 12.61 -27.18 -10.25
CA PHE A 15 11.97 -26.28 -11.23
C PHE A 15 10.68 -25.60 -10.74
N TYR A 16 10.20 -25.90 -9.52
CA TYR A 16 8.95 -25.32 -8.96
C TYR A 16 9.13 -23.92 -8.33
N GLY A 17 10.34 -23.34 -8.35
CA GLY A 17 10.68 -22.13 -7.59
C GLY A 17 10.58 -20.83 -8.37
N ASN A 18 9.39 -20.39 -8.78
CA ASN A 18 9.08 -18.97 -9.06
C ASN A 18 7.62 -18.68 -8.71
N ILE A 19 7.22 -19.02 -7.48
CA ILE A 19 5.90 -18.65 -6.96
C ILE A 19 5.98 -17.16 -6.62
N ASN A 20 5.55 -16.29 -7.54
CA ASN A 20 5.36 -14.86 -7.27
C ASN A 20 4.13 -14.68 -6.36
N ALA A 21 4.26 -15.05 -5.09
CA ALA A 21 3.27 -14.83 -4.04
C ALA A 21 3.52 -13.55 -3.23
N GLN A 22 4.48 -12.72 -3.65
CA GLN A 22 4.69 -11.41 -3.05
C GLN A 22 3.52 -10.50 -3.45
N GLN A 23 3.01 -9.69 -2.51
CA GLN A 23 2.06 -8.64 -2.86
C GLN A 23 2.71 -7.70 -3.88
N THR A 24 2.08 -7.50 -5.03
CA THR A 24 2.46 -6.46 -5.98
C THR A 24 2.10 -5.11 -5.36
N PRO A 25 3.05 -4.17 -5.17
CA PRO A 25 2.71 -2.81 -4.76
C PRO A 25 1.72 -2.18 -5.73
N ALA A 26 0.88 -1.27 -5.25
CA ALA A 26 0.04 -0.46 -6.12
C ALA A 26 0.91 0.45 -7.01
N ASP A 27 0.36 0.85 -8.16
CA ASP A 27 1.01 1.82 -9.04
C ASP A 27 1.22 3.17 -8.32
N PRO A 28 2.22 3.97 -8.75
CA PRO A 28 2.39 5.33 -8.24
C PRO A 28 1.13 6.17 -8.42
N GLN A 29 0.86 7.06 -7.45
CA GLN A 29 -0.27 7.99 -7.52
C GLN A 29 -0.17 8.89 -8.77
N SER A 30 -1.19 8.88 -9.62
CA SER A 30 -1.24 9.67 -10.86
C SER A 30 -1.72 11.11 -10.66
N GLU A 31 -2.55 11.35 -9.65
CA GLU A 31 -3.23 12.63 -9.43
C GLU A 31 -3.53 12.86 -7.94
N PRO A 32 -3.62 14.13 -7.47
CA PRO A 32 -3.94 14.44 -6.08
C PRO A 32 -5.26 13.81 -5.62
N VAL A 33 -5.28 13.29 -4.40
CA VAL A 33 -6.49 12.70 -3.79
C VAL A 33 -6.89 13.54 -2.58
N THR A 34 -8.15 13.95 -2.52
CA THR A 34 -8.72 14.68 -1.38
C THR A 34 -9.78 13.84 -0.70
N ILE A 35 -9.62 13.61 0.61
CA ILE A 35 -10.63 13.03 1.48
C ILE A 35 -11.32 14.16 2.25
N GLN A 36 -12.65 14.21 2.21
CA GLN A 36 -13.45 15.24 2.88
C GLN A 36 -14.42 14.62 3.88
N GLY A 37 -14.65 15.30 5.00
CA GLY A 37 -15.62 14.87 6.02
C GLY A 37 -15.11 13.75 6.94
N ALA A 38 -13.82 13.39 6.87
CA ALA A 38 -13.23 12.38 7.74
C ALA A 38 -12.94 12.93 9.15
N THR A 39 -12.79 12.06 10.15
CA THR A 39 -12.23 12.43 11.45
C THR A 39 -10.73 12.07 11.48
N ALA A 40 -9.86 13.08 11.53
CA ALA A 40 -8.41 12.88 11.57
C ALA A 40 -7.89 12.82 13.01
N HIS A 41 -7.28 11.69 13.37
CA HIS A 41 -6.56 11.52 14.64
C HIS A 41 -5.05 11.65 14.40
N LEU A 42 -4.41 12.69 14.93
CA LEU A 42 -3.04 13.06 14.54
C LEU A 42 -1.92 12.34 15.31
N GLY A 43 -2.26 11.45 16.24
CA GLY A 43 -1.28 10.74 17.07
C GLY A 43 -0.58 11.57 18.15
N ASN A 44 -0.83 12.89 18.21
CA ASN A 44 -0.36 13.80 19.26
C ASN A 44 -1.47 14.18 20.26
N GLY A 45 -2.59 13.46 20.25
CA GLY A 45 -3.78 13.74 21.06
C GLY A 45 -4.75 14.74 20.43
N LYS A 46 -4.40 15.43 19.34
CA LYS A 46 -5.33 16.30 18.59
C LYS A 46 -6.21 15.46 17.66
N VAL A 47 -7.50 15.83 17.63
CA VAL A 47 -8.52 15.28 16.74
C VAL A 47 -9.12 16.41 15.92
N ILE A 48 -9.33 16.18 14.62
CA ILE A 48 -9.99 17.12 13.70
C ILE A 48 -11.21 16.43 13.10
N GLU A 49 -12.40 16.89 13.48
CA GLU A 49 -13.66 16.45 12.88
C GLU A 49 -13.91 17.17 11.55
N ASN A 50 -14.67 16.55 10.64
CA ASN A 50 -14.99 17.09 9.32
C ASN A 50 -13.75 17.60 8.55
N SER A 51 -12.66 16.84 8.64
CA SER A 51 -11.37 17.19 8.07
C SER A 51 -11.35 17.10 6.54
N ILE A 52 -10.46 17.89 5.95
CA ILE A 52 -9.97 17.76 4.59
C ILE A 52 -8.53 17.24 4.66
N ILE A 53 -8.26 16.13 3.97
CA ILE A 53 -6.94 15.50 3.90
C ILE A 53 -6.53 15.40 2.43
N ILE A 54 -5.38 15.96 2.07
CA ILE A 54 -4.86 15.96 0.70
C ILE A 54 -3.63 15.06 0.63
N PHE A 55 -3.60 14.18 -0.37
CA PHE A 55 -2.48 13.31 -0.69
C PHE A 55 -1.94 13.65 -2.08
N GLU A 56 -0.63 13.77 -2.21
CA GLU A 56 0.09 13.88 -3.48
C GLU A 56 1.36 13.04 -3.44
N ASN A 57 1.68 12.35 -4.54
CA ASN A 57 2.86 11.52 -4.67
C ASN A 57 3.04 10.51 -3.49
N GLY A 58 1.93 9.95 -3.01
CA GLY A 58 1.90 9.00 -1.89
C GLY A 58 2.17 9.63 -0.52
N LYS A 59 2.13 10.96 -0.39
CA LYS A 59 2.37 11.68 0.86
C LYS A 59 1.20 12.58 1.20
N ILE A 60 0.97 12.78 2.49
CA ILE A 60 0.04 13.79 2.98
C ILE A 60 0.67 15.17 2.76
N THR A 61 -0.02 16.05 2.02
CA THR A 61 0.42 17.42 1.77
C THR A 61 -0.33 18.45 2.61
N ASN A 62 -1.57 18.15 3.02
CA ASN A 62 -2.36 19.01 3.89
C ASN A 62 -3.36 18.20 4.74
N ILE A 63 -3.57 18.64 5.98
CA ILE A 63 -4.66 18.20 6.87
C ILE A 63 -5.20 19.45 7.57
N GLY A 64 -6.51 19.68 7.48
CA GLY A 64 -7.15 20.78 8.18
C GLY A 64 -8.67 20.69 8.15
N THR A 65 -9.33 21.75 8.60
CA THR A 65 -10.78 21.90 8.43
C THR A 65 -11.12 22.58 7.09
N SER A 66 -12.36 22.47 6.64
CA SER A 66 -12.84 23.19 5.45
C SER A 66 -12.67 24.71 5.57
N ALA A 67 -12.63 25.24 6.80
CA ALA A 67 -12.47 26.68 7.06
C ALA A 67 -11.02 27.16 6.98
N GLU A 68 -10.03 26.30 7.24
CA GLU A 68 -8.59 26.66 7.23
C GLU A 68 -8.01 26.74 5.81
N ASN A 69 -8.72 26.26 4.79
CA ASN A 69 -8.28 26.27 3.39
C ASN A 69 -8.88 27.42 2.55
N ILE A 70 -9.49 28.43 3.19
CA ILE A 70 -10.04 29.64 2.51
C ILE A 70 -9.26 30.91 2.94
N SER A 71 -7.93 30.85 2.96
CA SER A 71 -7.07 32.00 3.29
C SER A 71 -5.94 32.13 2.29
#